data_AF-A0A529TXM6-F1
#
_entry.id   AF-A0A529TXM6-F1
#
_cell.length_a   1.000
_cell.length_b   1.000
_cell.length_c   1.000
_cell.angle_alpha   90.00
_cell.angle_beta   90.00
_cell.angle_gamma   90.00
#
_symmetry.space_group_name_H-M   'P 1'
#
loop_
_entity.id
_entity.type
_entity.pdbx_description
1 polymer ?
#
loop_
_entity_poly.entity_id
_entity_poly.type
_entity_poly.pdbx_seq_one_letter_code
_entity_poly.pdbx_strand_id
1 'polypeptide(L)'
;MSAVSRLFDRFLGRGDWAVTVPTLDGPLLPNQGLEEAELFAGLADADNLVRTEKGMLASSANRLMRFDADGKVEVVQEFPGEITALAHARGMTAVAIDGKGVVIRGGLHDGREAAGDEARRLSCVTALTFLDSNTLLVANGSA
;
A
#
# COMPACT_ATOMS: atom_id res chain seq x y z
N MET A 1 -3.63 -27.23 43.13
CA MET A 1 -2.71 -26.11 42.84
C MET A 1 -2.37 -25.38 44.14
N SER A 2 -1.08 -25.18 44.41
CA SER A 2 -0.54 -24.71 45.70
C SER A 2 -0.88 -23.24 46.00
N ALA A 3 -1.14 -22.91 47.28
CA ALA A 3 -1.37 -21.54 47.74
C ALA A 3 -0.18 -20.59 47.47
N VAL A 4 1.03 -21.14 47.38
CA VAL A 4 2.25 -20.40 47.05
C VAL A 4 2.22 -19.87 45.61
N SER A 5 1.70 -20.65 44.66
CA SER A 5 1.55 -20.22 43.25
C SER A 5 0.63 -19.00 43.15
N ARG A 6 -0.51 -19.03 43.85
CA ARG A 6 -1.49 -17.93 43.82
C ARG A 6 -0.95 -16.62 44.37
N LEU A 7 -0.05 -16.67 45.36
CA LEU A 7 0.59 -15.49 45.91
C LEU A 7 1.60 -14.88 44.91
N PHE A 8 2.36 -15.73 44.22
CA PHE A 8 3.26 -15.31 43.14
C PHE A 8 2.50 -14.74 41.93
N ASP A 9 1.40 -15.37 41.52
CA ASP A 9 0.55 -14.91 40.42
C ASP A 9 -0.07 -13.54 40.71
N ARG A 10 -0.51 -13.32 41.96
CA ARG A 10 -1.01 -12.02 42.42
C ARG A 10 0.08 -10.94 42.45
N PHE A 11 1.31 -11.29 42.82
CA PHE A 11 2.42 -10.34 42.86
C PHE A 11 2.91 -9.94 41.45
N LEU A 12 2.93 -10.89 40.51
CA LEU A 12 3.37 -10.68 39.13
C LEU A 12 2.25 -10.18 38.19
N GLY A 13 1.01 -10.07 38.67
CA GLY A 13 -0.14 -9.68 37.84
C GLY A 13 -0.44 -10.69 36.72
N ARG A 14 -0.44 -11.99 37.04
CA ARG A 14 -0.65 -13.09 36.09
C ARG A 14 -1.86 -13.95 36.48
N GLY A 15 -2.40 -14.71 35.53
CA GLY A 15 -3.60 -15.54 35.73
C GLY A 15 -4.83 -14.66 36.02
N ASP A 16 -5.57 -15.01 37.08
CA ASP A 16 -6.76 -14.26 37.55
C ASP A 16 -6.46 -12.80 37.97
N TRP A 17 -5.18 -12.42 38.04
CA TRP A 17 -4.70 -11.08 38.42
C TRP A 17 -4.06 -10.31 37.25
N ALA A 18 -4.16 -10.83 36.02
CA ALA A 18 -3.77 -10.11 34.84
C ALA A 18 -4.79 -8.99 34.56
N VAL A 19 -4.37 -7.74 34.74
CA VAL A 19 -5.14 -6.58 34.26
C VAL A 19 -4.88 -6.48 32.76
N THR A 20 -5.73 -7.12 31.96
CA THR A 20 -5.73 -6.90 30.53
C THR A 20 -6.39 -5.55 30.27
N VAL A 21 -5.64 -4.58 29.78
CA VAL A 21 -6.22 -3.40 29.12
C VAL A 21 -6.71 -3.92 27.76
N PRO A 22 -8.02 -3.86 27.45
CA PRO A 22 -8.49 -4.19 26.12
C PRO A 22 -7.73 -3.38 25.07
N THR A 23 -7.53 -3.94 23.88
CA THR A 23 -6.99 -3.16 22.76
C THR A 23 -7.80 -1.87 22.59
N LEU A 24 -7.10 -0.74 22.54
CA LEU A 24 -7.68 0.61 22.42
C LEU A 24 -8.34 1.19 23.70
N ASP A 25 -8.14 0.58 24.87
CA ASP A 25 -8.66 1.05 26.17
C ASP A 25 -7.57 1.70 27.05
N GLY A 26 -6.43 2.04 26.45
CA GLY A 26 -5.30 2.75 27.06
C GLY A 26 -5.16 4.18 26.52
N PRO A 27 -4.02 4.86 26.74
CA PRO A 27 -3.77 6.19 26.18
C PRO A 27 -3.75 6.21 24.63
N LEU A 28 -3.70 5.04 24.00
CA LEU A 28 -3.83 4.85 22.56
C LEU A 28 -5.31 4.56 22.24
N LEU A 29 -6.11 5.62 22.21
CA LEU A 29 -7.51 5.57 21.79
C LEU A 29 -7.64 5.34 20.28
N PRO A 30 -8.81 4.88 19.79
CA PRO A 30 -9.10 4.86 18.36
C PRO A 30 -8.87 6.25 17.74
N ASN A 31 -8.44 6.29 16.48
CA ASN A 31 -8.32 7.57 15.77
C ASN A 31 -9.71 8.03 15.34
N GLN A 32 -10.36 8.84 16.20
CA GLN A 32 -11.70 9.36 15.97
C GLN A 32 -11.85 10.03 14.59
N GLY A 33 -10.79 10.66 14.08
CA GLY A 33 -10.80 11.27 12.74
C GLY A 33 -10.94 10.26 11.61
N LEU A 34 -10.50 9.00 11.78
CA LEU A 34 -10.75 7.92 10.83
C LEU A 34 -12.15 7.32 11.01
N GLU A 35 -12.61 7.16 12.26
CA GLU A 35 -13.94 6.63 12.57
C GLU A 35 -15.07 7.53 12.05
N GLU A 36 -14.86 8.85 12.10
CA GLU A 36 -15.82 9.86 11.66
C GLU A 36 -15.59 10.31 10.20
N ALA A 37 -14.57 9.78 9.52
CA ALA A 37 -14.26 10.16 8.15
C ALA A 37 -15.40 9.76 7.21
N GLU A 38 -15.82 10.69 6.36
CA GLU A 38 -16.76 10.38 5.28
C GLU A 38 -16.10 9.46 4.25
N LEU A 39 -16.84 8.46 3.79
CA LEU A 39 -16.37 7.57 2.74
C LEU A 39 -16.24 8.35 1.43
N PHE A 40 -15.01 8.57 1.01
CA PHE A 40 -14.71 9.24 -0.25
C PHE A 40 -15.15 8.41 -1.47
N ALA A 41 -14.73 7.13 -1.53
CA ALA A 41 -15.13 6.20 -2.58
C ALA A 41 -14.88 4.75 -2.15
N GLY A 42 -15.68 3.82 -2.66
CA GLY A 42 -15.44 2.37 -2.53
C GLY A 42 -14.62 1.83 -3.70
N LEU A 43 -13.62 1.00 -3.42
CA LEU A 43 -12.83 0.29 -4.43
C LEU A 43 -12.55 -1.14 -3.95
N ALA A 44 -13.03 -2.13 -4.71
CA ALA A 44 -12.71 -3.54 -4.45
C ALA A 44 -11.26 -3.85 -4.85
N ASP A 45 -10.61 -4.74 -4.09
CA ASP A 45 -9.23 -5.17 -4.33
C ASP A 45 -8.24 -3.99 -4.44
N ALA A 46 -8.48 -2.93 -3.67
CA ALA A 46 -7.61 -1.76 -3.61
C ALA A 46 -6.27 -2.12 -2.98
N ASP A 47 -5.16 -1.73 -3.63
CA ASP A 47 -3.81 -2.04 -3.15
C ASP A 47 -2.93 -0.79 -3.08
N ASN A 48 -2.71 -0.11 -4.20
CA ASN A 48 -1.84 1.06 -4.28
C ASN A 48 -2.64 2.36 -4.47
N LEU A 49 -2.17 3.49 -3.92
CA LEU A 49 -2.77 4.82 -4.07
C LEU A 49 -1.69 5.91 -4.22
N VAL A 50 -1.81 6.76 -5.23
CA VAL A 50 -0.91 7.91 -5.45
C VAL A 50 -1.69 9.16 -5.86
N ARG A 51 -1.21 10.33 -5.41
CA ARG A 51 -1.76 11.63 -5.82
C ARG A 51 -1.11 12.11 -7.11
N THR A 52 -1.92 12.70 -7.99
CA THR A 52 -1.50 13.32 -9.25
C THR A 52 -2.08 14.74 -9.35
N GLU A 53 -1.70 15.49 -10.38
CA GLU A 53 -2.28 16.80 -10.68
C GLU A 53 -3.76 16.72 -11.11
N LYS A 54 -4.23 15.54 -11.55
CA LYS A 54 -5.59 15.29 -12.05
C LYS A 54 -6.47 14.50 -11.07
N GLY A 55 -6.12 14.49 -9.78
CA GLY A 55 -6.79 13.69 -8.76
C GLY A 55 -5.94 12.51 -8.30
N MET A 56 -6.57 11.42 -7.88
CA MET A 56 -5.86 10.25 -7.36
C MET A 56 -5.85 9.12 -8.38
N LEU A 57 -4.78 8.34 -8.37
CA LEU A 57 -4.71 7.06 -9.04
C LEU A 57 -4.65 5.96 -7.99
N ALA A 58 -5.40 4.88 -8.21
CA ALA A 58 -5.32 3.69 -7.38
C ALA A 58 -5.24 2.43 -8.25
N SER A 59 -4.70 1.34 -7.71
CA SER A 59 -4.81 0.03 -8.35
C SER A 59 -6.01 -0.76 -7.82
N SER A 60 -6.59 -1.58 -8.68
CA SER A 60 -7.55 -2.64 -8.34
C SER A 60 -7.23 -3.85 -9.20
N ALA A 61 -6.61 -4.87 -8.61
CA ALA A 61 -6.00 -5.99 -9.31
C ALA A 61 -5.10 -5.51 -10.48
N ASN A 62 -5.45 -5.83 -11.73
CA ASN A 62 -4.70 -5.45 -12.93
C ASN A 62 -5.11 -4.08 -13.53
N ARG A 63 -5.96 -3.31 -12.85
CA ARG A 63 -6.50 -2.05 -13.36
C ARG A 63 -5.95 -0.85 -12.64
N LEU A 64 -5.53 0.16 -13.39
CA LEU A 64 -5.24 1.50 -12.89
C LEU A 64 -6.49 2.35 -12.97
N MET A 65 -6.96 2.79 -11.82
CA MET A 65 -8.19 3.56 -11.63
C MET A 65 -7.84 5.02 -11.38
N ARG A 66 -8.66 5.96 -11.86
CA ARG A 66 -8.56 7.39 -11.51
C ARG A 66 -9.79 7.83 -10.76
N PHE A 67 -9.58 8.54 -9.66
CA PHE A 67 -10.63 9.24 -8.92
C PHE A 67 -10.51 10.74 -9.17
N ASP A 68 -11.61 11.37 -9.56
CA ASP A 68 -11.74 12.83 -9.54
C ASP A 68 -11.98 13.34 -8.11
N ALA A 69 -12.18 14.65 -7.95
CA ALA A 69 -12.39 15.27 -6.64
C ALA A 69 -13.73 14.89 -5.98
N ASP A 70 -14.70 14.39 -6.75
CA ASP A 70 -16.04 14.01 -6.27
C ASP A 70 -16.13 12.50 -5.99
N GLY A 71 -15.01 11.78 -6.07
CA GLY A 71 -14.97 10.32 -5.85
C GLY A 71 -15.47 9.50 -7.04
N LYS A 72 -15.71 10.11 -8.20
CA LYS A 72 -16.05 9.33 -9.41
C LYS A 72 -14.81 8.62 -9.93
N VAL A 73 -15.01 7.36 -10.29
CA VAL A 73 -13.95 6.47 -10.72
C VAL A 73 -14.05 6.13 -12.20
N GLU A 74 -12.92 6.13 -12.89
CA GLU A 74 -12.77 5.59 -14.25
C GLU A 74 -11.57 4.64 -14.33
N VAL A 75 -11.66 3.66 -15.24
CA VAL A 75 -10.51 2.82 -15.58
C VAL A 75 -9.63 3.61 -16.54
N VAL A 76 -8.39 3.90 -16.13
CA VAL A 76 -7.39 4.56 -16.99
C VAL A 76 -6.76 3.56 -17.94
N GLN A 77 -6.39 2.39 -17.42
CA GLN A 77 -5.71 1.36 -18.17
C GLN A 77 -5.84 0.00 -17.47
N GLU A 78 -5.94 -1.07 -18.26
CA GLU A 78 -5.78 -2.44 -17.81
C GLU A 78 -4.43 -3.00 -18.25
N PHE A 79 -3.82 -3.82 -17.40
CA PHE A 79 -2.53 -4.44 -17.63
C PHE A 79 -2.66 -5.97 -17.71
N PRO A 80 -1.68 -6.67 -18.33
CA PRO A 80 -1.72 -8.12 -18.48
C PRO A 80 -1.53 -8.90 -17.16
N GLY A 81 -1.15 -8.23 -16.07
CA GLY A 81 -0.92 -8.82 -14.75
C GLY A 81 -1.34 -7.85 -13.65
N GLU A 82 -1.36 -8.33 -12.41
CA GLU A 82 -1.71 -7.53 -11.23
C GLU A 82 -0.74 -6.36 -11.04
N ILE A 83 -1.26 -5.20 -10.68
CA ILE A 83 -0.44 -4.04 -10.32
C ILE A 83 0.01 -4.21 -8.87
N THR A 84 1.31 -4.40 -8.66
CA THR A 84 1.89 -4.67 -7.33
C THR A 84 2.50 -3.44 -6.66
N ALA A 85 2.77 -2.38 -7.42
CA ALA A 85 3.26 -1.11 -6.89
C ALA A 85 2.97 0.07 -7.81
N LEU A 86 2.74 1.24 -7.24
CA LEU A 86 2.60 2.51 -7.97
C LEU A 86 3.54 3.60 -7.40
N ALA A 87 4.05 4.45 -8.29
CA ALA A 87 4.64 5.73 -7.92
C ALA A 87 4.26 6.80 -8.92
N HIS A 88 4.08 8.04 -8.45
CA HIS A 88 3.83 9.18 -9.33
C HIS A 88 4.72 10.36 -8.95
N ALA A 89 5.40 10.95 -9.93
CA ALA A 89 6.12 12.21 -9.75
C ALA A 89 6.32 12.90 -11.10
N ARG A 90 6.22 14.24 -11.11
CA ARG A 90 6.58 15.08 -12.27
C ARG A 90 5.86 14.64 -13.56
N GLY A 91 4.58 14.28 -13.45
CA GLY A 91 3.75 13.81 -14.57
C GLY A 91 4.06 12.39 -15.06
N MET A 92 4.97 11.65 -14.41
CA MET A 92 5.27 10.24 -14.70
C MET A 92 4.63 9.35 -13.66
N THR A 93 3.97 8.29 -14.12
CA THR A 93 3.45 7.20 -13.28
C THR A 93 4.22 5.94 -13.58
N ALA A 94 4.93 5.41 -12.59
CA ALA A 94 5.52 4.08 -12.64
C ALA A 94 4.51 3.05 -12.12
N VAL A 95 4.35 1.96 -12.85
CA VAL A 95 3.44 0.86 -12.54
C VAL A 95 4.25 -0.43 -12.56
N ALA A 96 4.36 -1.11 -11.43
CA ALA A 96 4.88 -2.47 -11.37
C ALA A 96 3.75 -3.46 -11.68
N ILE A 97 4.03 -4.43 -12.54
CA ILE A 97 3.07 -5.40 -13.04
C ILE A 97 3.69 -6.78 -12.85
N ASP A 98 2.97 -7.66 -12.15
CA ASP A 98 3.41 -9.04 -11.95
C ASP A 98 3.66 -9.75 -13.30
N GLY A 99 4.76 -10.49 -13.37
CA GLY A 99 5.23 -11.16 -14.59
C GLY A 99 5.76 -10.26 -15.71
N LYS A 100 5.65 -8.92 -15.60
CA LYS A 100 6.12 -7.97 -16.64
C LYS A 100 7.21 -7.01 -16.15
N GLY A 101 7.29 -6.72 -14.86
CA GLY A 101 8.22 -5.74 -14.30
C GLY A 101 7.60 -4.33 -14.27
N VAL A 102 8.39 -3.28 -14.49
CA VAL A 102 7.93 -1.89 -14.35
C VAL A 102 7.68 -1.24 -15.72
N VAL A 103 6.58 -0.49 -15.82
CA VAL A 103 6.27 0.37 -16.96
C VAL A 103 6.08 1.81 -16.51
N ILE A 104 6.50 2.77 -17.33
CA ILE A 104 6.30 4.20 -17.11
C ILE A 104 5.22 4.72 -18.06
N ARG A 105 4.32 5.55 -17.53
CA ARG A 105 3.26 6.24 -18.27
C ARG A 105 3.31 7.74 -18.01
N GLY A 106 3.18 8.53 -19.07
CA GLY A 106 3.27 9.98 -19.04
C GLY A 106 4.69 10.52 -18.78
N GLY A 107 4.83 11.83 -18.96
CA GLY A 107 6.06 12.57 -18.65
C GLY A 107 7.27 12.18 -19.52
N LEU A 108 8.47 12.38 -18.97
CA LEU A 108 9.73 12.31 -19.72
C LEU A 108 10.07 10.91 -20.25
N HIS A 109 9.69 9.87 -19.51
CA HIS A 109 10.03 8.47 -19.83
C HIS A 109 8.80 7.66 -20.27
N ASP A 110 7.79 8.31 -20.84
CA ASP A 110 6.56 7.65 -21.27
C ASP A 110 6.85 6.46 -22.21
N GLY A 111 6.15 5.35 -21.98
CA GLY A 111 6.32 4.12 -22.74
C GLY A 111 7.57 3.31 -22.40
N ARG A 112 8.43 3.76 -21.48
CA ARG A 112 9.57 2.95 -21.00
C ARG A 112 9.04 1.73 -20.25
N GLU A 113 9.55 0.55 -20.58
CA GLU A 113 9.23 -0.70 -19.91
C GLU A 113 10.54 -1.43 -19.58
N ALA A 114 10.58 -2.13 -18.45
CA ALA A 114 11.68 -3.04 -18.13
C ALA A 114 11.76 -4.14 -19.21
N ALA A 115 12.96 -4.47 -19.68
CA ALA A 115 13.17 -5.43 -20.76
C ALA A 115 14.31 -6.41 -20.47
N GLY A 116 14.22 -7.61 -21.06
CA GLY A 116 15.28 -8.62 -20.97
C GLY A 116 15.64 -8.97 -19.53
N ASP A 117 16.93 -8.86 -19.19
CA ASP A 117 17.44 -9.17 -17.85
C ASP A 117 16.97 -8.18 -16.78
N GLU A 118 16.60 -6.94 -17.14
CA GLU A 118 16.01 -5.98 -16.19
C GLU A 118 14.65 -6.48 -15.71
N ALA A 119 13.78 -6.88 -16.63
CA ALA A 119 12.47 -7.44 -16.31
C ALA A 119 12.58 -8.69 -15.41
N ARG A 120 13.56 -9.56 -15.69
CA ARG A 120 13.83 -10.77 -14.87
C ARG A 120 14.29 -10.44 -13.45
N ARG A 121 15.06 -9.36 -13.28
CA ARG A 121 15.50 -8.93 -11.94
C ARG A 121 14.38 -8.26 -11.17
N LEU A 122 13.38 -7.71 -11.85
CA LEU A 122 12.23 -7.03 -11.27
C LEU A 122 11.01 -7.98 -11.16
N SER A 123 11.24 -9.17 -10.61
CA SER A 123 10.22 -10.23 -10.55
C SER A 123 9.29 -10.16 -9.35
N CYS A 124 9.62 -9.38 -8.31
CA CYS A 124 8.82 -9.25 -7.09
C CYS A 124 8.85 -7.80 -6.59
N VAL A 125 8.38 -6.87 -7.42
CA VAL A 125 8.37 -5.46 -7.06
C VAL A 125 7.24 -5.18 -6.06
N THR A 126 7.60 -4.65 -4.89
CA THR A 126 6.65 -4.39 -3.78
C THR A 126 6.47 -2.91 -3.48
N ALA A 127 7.40 -2.04 -3.91
CA ALA A 127 7.26 -0.60 -3.76
C ALA A 127 8.11 0.15 -4.80
N LEU A 128 7.66 1.36 -5.14
CA LEU A 128 8.31 2.26 -6.09
C LEU A 128 8.40 3.67 -5.51
N THR A 129 9.45 4.40 -5.84
CA THR A 129 9.48 5.85 -5.65
C THR A 129 10.46 6.52 -6.61
N PHE A 130 10.14 7.71 -7.08
CA PHE A 130 11.06 8.50 -7.90
C PHE A 130 12.01 9.28 -6.99
N LEU A 131 13.32 9.04 -7.12
CA LEU A 131 14.33 9.89 -6.48
C LEU A 131 14.42 11.24 -7.21
N ASP A 132 14.44 11.19 -8.54
CA ASP A 132 14.52 12.34 -9.43
C ASP A 132 13.82 12.04 -10.77
N SER A 133 14.00 12.90 -11.79
CA SER A 133 13.34 12.73 -13.09
C SER A 133 13.86 11.53 -13.90
N ASN A 134 15.01 10.97 -13.56
CA ASN A 134 15.71 9.91 -14.30
C ASN A 134 15.99 8.66 -13.45
N THR A 135 15.71 8.71 -12.16
CA THR A 135 16.00 7.62 -11.22
C THR A 135 14.73 7.16 -10.51
N LEU A 136 14.35 5.90 -10.78
CA LEU A 136 13.31 5.19 -10.05
C LEU A 136 13.96 4.22 -9.07
N LEU A 137 13.61 4.33 -7.80
CA LEU A 137 13.98 3.37 -6.77
C LEU A 137 12.91 2.28 -6.71
N VAL A 138 13.37 1.03 -6.66
CA VAL A 138 12.51 -0.15 -6.69
C VAL A 138 12.84 -1.04 -5.49
N ALA A 139 11.83 -1.32 -4.67
CA ALA A 139 11.91 -2.39 -3.69
C ALA A 139 11.54 -3.70 -4.38
N ASN A 140 12.50 -4.60 -4.48
CA ASN A 140 12.32 -5.91 -5.10
C ASN A 140 12.55 -7.00 -4.06
N GLY A 141 11.48 -7.71 -3.72
CA GLY A 141 11.50 -8.82 -2.78
C GLY A 141 12.34 -9.99 -3.28
N SER A 142 12.76 -10.84 -2.35
CA SER A 142 13.31 -12.15 -2.69
C SER A 142 12.15 -13.06 -3.15
N ALA A 143 12.13 -13.39 -4.43
CA ALA A 143 11.21 -14.35 -5.02
C ALA A 143 11.75 -15.78 -4.90
#